data_AF-A0A7J4B3C4-F1
#
_entry.id   AF-A0A7J4B3C4-F1
#
_cell.length_a   1.000
_cell.length_b   1.000
_cell.length_c   1.000
_cell.angle_alpha   90.00
_cell.angle_beta   90.00
_cell.angle_gamma   90.00
#
_symmetry.space_group_name_H-M   'P 1'
#
loop_
_entity.id
_entity.type
_entity.pdbx_description
1 polymer ?
#
loop_
_entity_poly.entity_id
_entity_poly.type
_entity_poly.pdbx_seq_one_letter_code
_entity_poly.pdbx_strand_id
1 'polypeptide(L)'
;MSKYDLIYVYDLKPRKHSEMGKIKRSFYYHLNKRMPFLRRATESVILTTKAHEKHLDEFFQRFIDDVEVYKCEIRKLTIIRKTTSPQPESQQK
;
A
#
# COMPACT_ATOMS: atom_id res chain seq x y z
N MET A 1 -12.31 -16.72 -8.77
CA MET A 1 -12.08 -16.24 -7.39
C MET A 1 -11.27 -14.95 -7.43
N SER A 2 -11.57 -13.99 -6.55
CA SER A 2 -10.75 -12.78 -6.41
C SER A 2 -9.33 -13.18 -6.01
N LYS A 3 -8.31 -12.53 -6.58
CA LYS A 3 -6.91 -12.74 -6.20
C LYS A 3 -6.60 -12.23 -4.78
N TYR A 4 -7.49 -11.41 -4.22
CA TYR A 4 -7.32 -10.72 -2.95
C TYR A 4 -8.60 -10.81 -2.12
N ASP A 5 -8.47 -11.03 -0.82
CA ASP A 5 -9.58 -11.12 0.12
C ASP A 5 -9.76 -9.81 0.92
N LEU A 6 -8.67 -9.06 1.09
CA LEU A 6 -8.60 -7.90 1.97
C LEU A 6 -7.94 -6.71 1.27
N ILE A 7 -8.41 -5.52 1.64
CA ILE A 7 -7.78 -4.25 1.31
C ILE A 7 -7.40 -3.52 2.60
N TYR A 8 -6.15 -3.05 2.65
CA TYR A 8 -5.70 -2.08 3.64
C TYR A 8 -5.46 -0.75 2.93
N VAL A 9 -6.06 0.31 3.46
CA VAL A 9 -5.83 1.69 3.03
C VAL A 9 -5.21 2.41 4.21
N TYR A 10 -4.06 3.06 4.00
CA TYR A 10 -3.36 3.73 5.09
C TYR A 10 -2.85 5.11 4.70
N ASP A 11 -2.70 5.95 5.70
CA ASP A 11 -2.11 7.28 5.59
C ASP A 11 -1.11 7.51 6.73
N LEU A 12 0.04 8.10 6.40
CA LEU A 12 1.06 8.41 7.40
C LEU A 12 0.70 9.74 8.07
N LYS A 13 0.30 9.68 9.34
CA LYS A 13 -0.09 10.84 10.16
C LYS A 13 0.82 10.97 11.38
N PRO A 14 2.10 11.32 11.18
CA PRO A 14 3.03 11.50 12.28
C PRO A 14 2.55 12.65 13.18
N ARG A 15 2.70 12.50 14.49
CA ARG A 15 2.28 13.52 15.47
C ARG A 15 2.98 14.87 15.28
N LYS A 16 4.23 14.86 14.78
CA LYS A 16 5.02 16.05 14.47
C LYS A 16 5.44 16.04 13.00
N HIS A 17 5.17 17.15 12.31
CA HIS A 17 5.54 17.30 10.91
C HIS A 17 7.06 17.16 10.67
N SER A 18 7.88 17.60 11.64
CA SER A 18 9.35 17.46 11.58
C SER A 18 9.83 15.99 11.57
N GLU A 19 9.01 15.05 12.04
CA GLU A 19 9.36 13.62 12.11
C GLU A 19 8.90 12.83 10.89
N MET A 20 8.10 13.44 10.00
CA MET A 20 7.53 12.82 8.81
C MET A 20 8.57 12.06 7.97
N GLY A 21 9.71 12.68 7.67
CA GLY A 21 10.75 12.03 6.86
C GLY A 21 11.35 10.79 7.53
N LYS A 22 11.53 10.82 8.86
CA LYS A 22 12.07 9.69 9.64
C LYS A 22 11.05 8.55 9.70
N ILE A 23 9.80 8.87 9.97
CA ILE A 23 8.69 7.90 10.05
C ILE A 23 8.47 7.26 8.69
N LYS A 24 8.41 8.04 7.60
CA LYS A 24 8.28 7.54 6.23
C LYS A 24 9.38 6.55 5.88
N ARG A 25 10.64 6.87 6.19
CA ARG A 25 11.78 5.94 5.97
C ARG A 25 11.65 4.67 6.80
N SER A 26 11.34 4.79 8.09
CA SER A 26 11.17 3.64 8.99
C SER A 26 10.05 2.72 8.52
N PHE A 27 8.88 3.30 8.23
CA PHE A 27 7.70 2.59 7.75
C PHE A 27 8.00 1.80 6.48
N TYR A 28 8.52 2.46 5.44
CA TYR A 28 8.79 1.79 4.16
C TYR A 28 9.95 0.80 4.24
N TYR A 29 10.96 1.06 5.06
CA TYR A 29 12.03 0.09 5.32
C TYR A 29 11.45 -1.20 5.93
N HIS A 30 10.62 -1.06 6.97
CA HIS A 30 10.00 -2.21 7.62
C HIS A 30 9.00 -2.92 6.71
N LEU A 31 8.19 -2.18 5.96
CA LEU A 31 7.21 -2.73 5.02
C LEU A 31 7.90 -3.58 3.95
N ASN A 32 8.90 -3.00 3.27
CA ASN A 32 9.61 -3.69 2.19
C ASN A 32 10.47 -4.86 2.68
N LYS A 33 11.08 -4.73 3.87
CA LYS A 33 11.96 -5.77 4.42
C LYS A 33 11.17 -6.94 5.02
N ARG A 34 10.09 -6.68 5.77
CA ARG A 34 9.32 -7.73 6.45
C ARG A 34 8.27 -8.37 5.55
N MET A 35 7.81 -7.63 4.54
CA MET A 35 6.74 -8.09 3.66
C MET A 35 7.11 -7.92 2.19
N PRO A 36 8.24 -8.49 1.72
CA PRO A 36 8.65 -8.42 0.31
C PRO A 36 7.64 -9.12 -0.61
N PHE A 37 6.82 -10.03 -0.07
CA PHE A 37 5.77 -10.74 -0.79
C PHE A 37 4.50 -9.90 -1.01
N LEU A 38 4.33 -8.76 -0.33
CA LEU A 38 3.13 -7.95 -0.49
C LEU A 38 3.17 -7.13 -1.76
N ARG A 39 2.13 -7.30 -2.58
CA ARG A 39 1.92 -6.47 -3.75
C ARG A 39 1.14 -5.22 -3.35
N ARG A 40 1.83 -4.09 -3.30
CA ARG A 40 1.19 -2.78 -3.16
C ARG A 40 0.40 -2.44 -4.43
N ALA A 41 -0.85 -2.03 -4.27
CA ALA A 41 -1.66 -1.54 -5.38
C ALA A 41 -1.32 -0.08 -5.71
N THR A 42 -1.03 0.71 -4.68
CA THR A 42 -0.51 2.08 -4.75
C THR A 42 0.43 2.32 -3.56
N GLU A 43 0.97 3.53 -3.39
CA GLU A 43 1.80 3.87 -2.23
C GLU A 43 1.09 3.74 -0.87
N SER A 44 -0.24 3.77 -0.85
CA SER A 44 -1.10 3.82 0.35
C SER A 44 -2.14 2.70 0.40
N VAL A 45 -2.09 1.77 -0.55
CA VAL A 45 -3.08 0.68 -0.67
C VAL A 45 -2.37 -0.65 -0.82
N ILE A 46 -2.70 -1.59 0.07
CA ILE A 46 -2.24 -2.98 0.04
C ILE A 46 -3.45 -3.87 -0.23
N LEU A 47 -3.33 -4.70 -1.27
CA LEU A 47 -4.27 -5.79 -1.55
C LEU A 47 -3.62 -7.09 -1.13
N THR A 48 -4.34 -7.91 -0.36
CA THR A 48 -3.77 -9.13 0.24
C THR A 48 -4.82 -10.24 0.38
N THR A 49 -4.37 -11.42 0.79
CA THR A 49 -5.22 -12.57 1.13
C THR A 49 -5.33 -12.71 2.65
N LYS A 50 -6.31 -13.50 3.13
CA LYS A 50 -6.47 -13.78 4.56
C LYS A 50 -5.22 -14.41 5.20
N ALA A 51 -4.42 -15.15 4.44
CA ALA A 51 -3.19 -15.77 4.92
C ALA A 51 -2.16 -14.76 5.48
N HIS A 52 -2.21 -13.50 5.04
CA HIS A 52 -1.28 -12.46 5.46
C HIS A 52 -1.90 -11.42 6.41
N GLU A 53 -3.18 -11.57 6.76
CA GLU A 53 -3.91 -10.62 7.61
C GLU A 53 -3.18 -10.37 8.93
N LYS A 54 -2.85 -11.43 9.67
CA LYS A 54 -2.17 -11.33 10.97
C LYS A 54 -0.85 -10.55 10.88
N HIS A 55 -0.05 -10.79 9.85
CA HIS A 55 1.23 -10.11 9.67
C HIS A 55 1.06 -8.61 9.41
N LEU A 56 0.02 -8.23 8.67
CA LEU A 56 -0.31 -6.84 8.39
C LEU A 56 -0.89 -6.13 9.62
N ASP A 57 -1.79 -6.78 10.34
CA ASP A 57 -2.36 -6.25 11.58
C ASP A 57 -1.25 -5.98 12.60
N GLU A 58 -0.34 -6.94 12.82
CA GLU A 58 0.83 -6.77 13.70
C GLU A 58 1.77 -5.66 13.22
N PHE A 59 1.94 -5.50 11.91
CA PHE A 59 2.74 -4.42 11.37
C PHE A 59 2.13 -3.05 11.64
N PHE A 60 0.86 -2.84 11.30
CA PHE A 60 0.20 -1.55 11.50
C PHE A 60 0.05 -1.21 12.98
N GLN A 61 -0.15 -2.21 13.84
CA GLN A 61 -0.18 -2.00 15.29
C GLN A 61 1.11 -1.35 15.82
N ARG A 62 2.28 -1.66 15.22
CA ARG A 62 3.57 -1.03 15.58
C ARG A 62 3.69 0.44 15.18
N PHE A 63 2.83 0.89 14.28
CA PHE A 63 2.81 2.25 13.75
C PHE A 63 1.50 2.98 14.05
N ILE A 64 0.67 2.46 14.95
CA ILE A 64 -0.70 2.96 15.20
C ILE A 64 -0.75 4.44 15.60
N ASP A 65 0.33 4.94 16.22
CA ASP A 65 0.46 6.33 16.65
C ASP A 65 0.82 7.30 15.52
N ASP A 66 1.33 6.78 14.41
CA ASP A 66 1.88 7.54 13.29
C ASP A 66 1.20 7.21 11.96
N VAL A 67 0.27 6.25 11.95
CA VAL A 67 -0.38 5.72 10.75
C VAL A 67 -1.84 5.45 11.05
N GLU A 68 -2.70 6.07 10.27
CA GLU A 68 -4.11 5.72 10.24
C GLU A 68 -4.32 4.63 9.19
N VAL A 69 -4.99 3.54 9.56
CA VAL A 69 -5.22 2.39 8.68
C VAL A 69 -6.67 1.93 8.74
N TYR A 70 -7.21 1.61 7.57
CA TYR A 70 -8.53 1.04 7.38
C TYR A 70 -8.36 -0.35 6.75
N LYS A 71 -9.05 -1.35 7.30
CA LYS A 71 -9.08 -2.73 6.80
C LYS A 71 -10.50 -3.10 6.40
N CYS A 72 -10.68 -3.63 5.19
CA CYS A 72 -11.97 -4.10 4.71
C CYS A 72 -11.85 -5.46 4.00
N GLU A 73 -12.88 -6.30 4.15
CA GLU A 73 -13.06 -7.48 3.29
C GLU A 73 -13.54 -7.07 1.89
N ILE A 74 -12.92 -7.66 0.88
CA ILE A 74 -13.24 -7.41 -0.52
C ILE A 74 -14.35 -8.36 -0.95
N ARG A 75 -15.57 -7.82 -1.08
CA ARG A 75 -16.68 -8.54 -1.75
C ARG A 75 -16.57 -8.46 -3.27
N LYS A 76 -16.17 -7.29 -3.78
CA LYS A 76 -15.97 -7.01 -5.21
C LYS A 76 -14.90 -5.93 -5.37
N LEU A 77 -13.91 -6.19 -6.23
CA LEU A 77 -12.87 -5.23 -6.56
C LEU A 77 -12.87 -4.94 -8.06
N THR A 78 -12.90 -3.65 -8.41
CA THR A 78 -12.73 -3.17 -9.79
C THR A 78 -11.55 -2.21 -9.80
N ILE A 79 -10.53 -2.52 -10.58
CA ILE A 79 -9.34 -1.66 -10.73
C ILE A 79 -9.49 -0.90 -12.04
N ILE A 80 -9.63 0.43 -11.95
CA ILE A 80 -9.65 1.33 -13.11
C ILE A 80 -8.24 1.93 -13.23
N ARG A 81 -7.58 1.71 -14.37
CA ARG A 81 -6.27 2.32 -14.68
C ARG A 81 -6.42 3.19 -15.90
N LYS A 82 -5.80 4.38 -15.92
CA LYS A 82 -5.59 5.11 -17.16
C LYS A 82 -4.61 4.29 -18.02
N THR A 83 -5.06 3.81 -19.17
CA THR A 83 -4.15 3.35 -20.22
C THR A 83 -3.43 4.57 -20.76
N THR A 84 -2.14 4.67 -20.50
CA THR A 84 -1.28 5.53 -21.32
C THR A 84 -1.29 4.96 -22.73
N SER A 85 -1.97 5.62 -23.66
CA SER A 85 -1.81 5.37 -25.08
C SER A 85 -0.32 5.52 -25.45
N PRO A 86 0.27 4.62 -26.25
CA PRO A 86 1.62 4.83 -26.76
C PRO A 86 1.66 6.15 -27.55
N GLN A 87 2.62 7.02 -27.22
CA GLN A 87 2.87 8.21 -28.03
C GLN A 87 3.33 7.76 -29.43
N PRO A 88 2.83 8.37 -30.52
CA PRO A 88 3.33 8.06 -31.85
C PRO A 88 4.81 8.43 -31.93
N GLU A 89 5.64 7.46 -32.28
CA GLU A 89 7.05 7.65 -32.60
C GLU A 89 7.17 8.79 -33.62
N SER A 90 7.82 9.87 -33.20
CA SER A 90 8.17 10.95 -34.10
C SER A 90 9.18 10.41 -35.09
N GLN A 91 8.73 10.15 -36.32
CA GLN A 91 9.60 9.85 -37.46
C GLN A 91 10.58 11.03 -37.63
N GLN A 92 11.84 10.83 -37.25
CA GLN A 92 12.92 11.71 -37.66
C GLN A 92 13.25 11.40 -39.12
N LYS A 93 13.02 12.43 -39.95
CA LYS A 93 13.44 12.54 -41.34
C LYS A 93 14.95 12.59 -41.48
#